data_AF-A0A7Y0GV04-F1
#
_entry.id   AF-A0A7Y0GV04-F1
#
_cell.length_a   1.000
_cell.length_b   1.000
_cell.length_c   1.000
_cell.angle_alpha   90.00
_cell.angle_beta   90.00
_cell.angle_gamma   90.00
#
_symmetry.space_group_name_H-M   'P 1'
#
loop_
_entity.id
_entity.type
_entity.pdbx_description
1 polymer ?
#
loop_
_entity_poly.entity_id
_entity_poly.type
_entity_poly.pdbx_seq_one_letter_code
_entity_poly.pdbx_strand_id
1 'polypeptide(L)' 'YETGSVIVTSNLPFSRWGETLGDDVVAAATIDRLVHHAHVIPLDGDSYRTRAHRKTK' A
#
# COMPACT_ATOMS: atom_id res chain seq x y z
N TYR A 1 -17.69 7.66 -8.32
CA TYR A 1 -16.32 7.40 -7.84
C TYR A 1 -15.66 8.77 -7.71
N GLU A 2 -14.72 8.96 -6.79
CA GLU A 2 -14.14 10.28 -6.41
C GLU A 2 -15.05 11.19 -5.56
N THR A 3 -15.89 10.61 -4.69
CA THR A 3 -16.72 11.38 -3.75
C THR A 3 -15.98 11.84 -2.48
N GLY A 4 -14.70 11.50 -2.34
CA GLY A 4 -13.88 11.86 -1.19
C GLY A 4 -12.44 11.33 -1.31
N SER A 5 -11.53 11.90 -0.51
CA SER A 5 -10.13 11.47 -0.47
C SER A 5 -9.97 10.16 0.30
N VAL A 6 -9.07 9.30 -0.15
CA VAL A 6 -8.75 8.02 0.49
C VAL A 6 -7.25 7.89 0.69
N ILE A 7 -6.84 7.39 1.85
CA ILE A 7 -5.46 6.97 2.12
C ILE A 7 -5.45 5.45 2.24
N VAL A 8 -4.55 4.81 1.49
CA VAL A 8 -4.35 3.35 1.52
C VAL A 8 -2.89 3.07 1.85
N THR A 9 -2.64 2.13 2.77
CA THR A 9 -1.31 1.66 3.11
C THR A 9 -1.19 0.18 2.79
N SER A 10 -0.11 -0.23 2.15
CA SER A 10 0.17 -1.63 1.83
C SER A 10 1.64 -1.95 2.12
N ASN A 11 1.89 -3.13 2.67
CA ASN A 11 3.23 -3.70 2.78
C ASN A 11 3.60 -4.59 1.58
N LEU A 12 2.67 -4.77 0.64
CA LEU A 12 2.88 -5.50 -0.61
C LEU A 12 2.97 -4.53 -1.80
N PRO A 13 3.85 -4.81 -2.78
CA PRO A 13 3.87 -4.08 -4.04
C PRO A 13 2.60 -4.37 -4.84
N PHE A 14 2.20 -3.44 -5.72
CA PHE A 14 0.99 -3.56 -6.54
C PHE A 14 0.92 -4.84 -7.37
N SER A 15 2.06 -5.37 -7.83
CA SER A 15 2.13 -6.64 -8.58
C SER A 15 1.65 -7.86 -7.79
N ARG A 16 1.60 -7.78 -6.46
CA ARG A 16 1.11 -8.86 -5.58
C ARG A 16 -0.30 -8.64 -5.09
N TRP A 17 -0.97 -7.58 -5.52
CA TRP A 17 -2.32 -7.30 -5.06
C TRP A 17 -3.33 -8.32 -5.56
N GLY A 18 -3.07 -9.01 -6.68
CA GLY A 18 -3.90 -10.14 -7.14
C GLY A 18 -4.01 -11.26 -6.11
N GLU A 19 -2.94 -11.54 -5.37
CA GLU A 19 -2.93 -12.55 -4.29
C GLU A 19 -3.89 -12.20 -3.14
N THR A 20 -4.20 -10.91 -2.95
CA THR A 20 -4.99 -10.42 -1.81
C THR A 20 -6.41 -9.98 -2.22
N LEU A 21 -6.56 -9.40 -3.42
CA LEU A 21 -7.82 -8.87 -3.94
C LEU A 21 -8.61 -9.89 -4.77
N GLY A 22 -8.10 -11.12 -4.89
CA GLY A 22 -8.78 -12.26 -5.50
C GLY A 22 -8.07 -12.73 -6.76
N ASP A 23 -7.92 -11.84 -7.74
CA ASP A 23 -7.18 -12.09 -8.97
C ASP A 23 -6.55 -10.81 -9.53
N ASP A 24 -5.70 -10.98 -10.54
CA ASP A 24 -4.97 -9.88 -11.17
C ASP A 24 -5.88 -8.89 -11.91
N VAL A 25 -7.06 -9.33 -12.38
CA VAL A 25 -8.02 -8.48 -13.10
C VAL A 25 -8.69 -7.51 -12.14
N VAL A 26 -9.18 -8.01 -11.00
CA VAL A 26 -9.77 -7.21 -9.92
C VAL A 26 -8.72 -6.28 -9.31
N ALA A 27 -7.49 -6.78 -9.11
CA ALA A 27 -6.40 -5.97 -8.62
C ALA A 27 -6.06 -4.82 -9.58
N ALA A 28 -5.90 -5.09 -10.87
CA ALA A 28 -5.62 -4.07 -11.88
C ALA A 28 -6.72 -3.00 -11.93
N ALA A 29 -8.00 -3.39 -11.95
CA ALA A 29 -9.13 -2.46 -11.94
C ALA A 29 -9.22 -1.62 -10.65
N THR A 30 -8.79 -2.18 -9.51
CA THR A 30 -8.73 -1.46 -8.24
C THR A 30 -7.58 -0.46 -8.24
N ILE A 31 -6.39 -0.89 -8.68
CA ILE A 31 -5.21 -0.03 -8.79
C ILE A 31 -5.50 1.15 -9.72
N ASP A 32 -6.06 0.90 -10.91
CA ASP A 32 -6.43 1.93 -11.88
C ASP A 32 -7.26 3.06 -11.23
N ARG A 33 -8.32 2.69 -10.50
CA ARG A 33 -9.15 3.64 -9.76
C ARG A 33 -8.42 4.33 -8.62
N LEU A 34 -7.51 3.67 -7.92
CA LEU A 34 -6.78 4.32 -6.82
C LEU A 34 -5.72 5.29 -7.36
N VAL A 35 -4.99 4.92 -8.39
CA VAL A 35 -3.83 5.67 -8.87
C VAL A 35 -4.18 6.80 -9.83
N HIS A 36 -5.39 6.80 -10.40
CA HIS A 36 -5.84 7.83 -11.34
C HIS A 36 -5.60 9.27 -10.84
N HIS A 37 -5.77 9.52 -9.53
CA HIS A 37 -5.51 10.81 -8.89
C HIS A 37 -4.71 10.70 -7.58
N ALA A 38 -3.88 9.66 -7.43
CA ALA A 38 -3.11 9.47 -6.20
C ALA A 38 -1.68 10.03 -6.27
N HIS A 39 -1.10 10.19 -5.08
CA HIS A 39 0.33 10.32 -4.90
C HIS A 39 0.84 9.05 -4.21
N VAL A 40 1.69 8.30 -4.92
CA VAL A 40 2.28 7.07 -4.38
C VAL A 40 3.54 7.44 -3.61
N ILE A 41 3.55 7.15 -2.32
CA ILE A 41 4.70 7.39 -1.44
C ILE A 41 5.32 6.04 -1.11
N PRO A 42 6.44 5.65 -1.75
CA PRO A 42 7.17 4.45 -1.36
C PRO A 42 7.79 4.68 0.02
N LEU A 43 7.58 3.73 0.93
CA LEU A 43 8.18 3.74 2.26
C LEU A 43 9.30 2.71 2.30
N ASP A 44 10.48 3.15 2.71
CA ASP A 44 11.65 2.32 2.93
C ASP A 44 12.29 2.65 4.30
N GLY A 45 13.08 1.72 4.82
CA GLY A 45 13.82 1.85 6.05
C GLY A 45 13.37 0.91 7.17
N ASP A 46 14.13 0.94 8.26
CA ASP A 46 13.94 0.03 9.38
C ASP A 46 12.60 0.22 10.10
N SER A 47 12.02 -0.90 10.52
CA SER A 47 10.85 -0.90 11.40
C SER A 47 11.07 -0.06 12.65
N TYR A 48 10.19 0.93 12.84
CA TYR A 48 10.16 1.75 14.04
C TYR A 48 10.03 0.92 15.32
N ARG A 49 9.33 -0.22 15.28
CA ARG A 49 9.17 -1.14 16.42
C ARG A 49 10.52 -1.76 16.80
N THR A 50 11.26 -2.28 15.82
CA THR A 50 12.59 -2.88 16.05
C THR A 50 13.58 -1.84 16.57
N ARG A 51 13.55 -0.63 16.00
CA ARG A 51 14.37 0.49 16.49
C ARG A 51 14.08 0.85 17.95
N ALA A 52 12.80 0.87 18.36
CA ALA A 52 12.42 1.14 19.74
C ALA A 52 12.96 0.04 20.68
N HIS A 53 12.79 -1.23 20.32
CA HIS A 53 13.33 -2.36 21.10
C HIS A 53 14.86 -2.32 21.24
N ARG A 54 15.59 -1.85 20.22
CA ARG A 54 17.05 -1.68 20.28
C ARG A 54 17.47 -0.55 21.21
N LYS A 55 16.68 0.53 21.34
CA LYS A 55 16.98 1.68 22.21
C LYS A 55 16.71 1.42 23.69
N THR A 56 15.85 0.46 24.02
CA THR A 56 15.53 0.09 25.42
C THR A 56 16.54 -0.91 26.00
N LYS A 57 17.41 -1.51 25.17
CA LYS A 57 18.58 -2.27 25.62
C LYS A 57 19.78 -1.35 25.77
#